data_AF-A0A950V6J1-F1
#
_entry.id   AF-A0A950V6J1-F1
#
_cell.length_a   1.000
_cell.length_b   1.000
_cell.length_c   1.000
_cell.angle_alpha   90.00
_cell.angle_beta   90.00
_cell.angle_gamma   90.00
#
_symmetry.space_group_name_H-M   'P 1'
#
loop_
_entity.id
_entity.type
_entity.pdbx_description
1 polymer ?
#
loop_
_entity_poly.entity_id
_entity_poly.type
_entity_poly.pdbx_seq_one_letter_code
_entity_poly.pdbx_strand_id
1 'polypeptide(L)'
;MCYTFPVKDVPQLRSRLLAALKEDGAFTDITTRALRAPTARRVHARFICKRPGVFCGGFLIKPLFSLIERSVVVKNVARDGARVRAGQTLALLSGRAAAILAGERTALNLLC
;
A
#
# COMPACT_ATOMS: atom_id res chain seq x y z
N MET A 1 -25.10 -0.26 -3.84
CA MET A 1 -24.69 -1.38 -2.94
C MET A 1 -23.18 -1.33 -2.79
N CYS A 2 -22.68 -0.88 -1.62
CA CYS A 2 -21.26 -0.84 -1.32
C CYS A 2 -20.85 -2.19 -0.76
N TYR A 3 -20.14 -3.01 -1.56
CA TYR A 3 -19.48 -4.20 -1.05
C TYR A 3 -18.26 -3.79 -0.24
N THR A 4 -18.46 -3.45 1.04
CA THR A 4 -17.37 -3.50 2.01
C THR A 4 -17.16 -4.97 2.33
N PHE A 5 -16.35 -5.67 1.52
CA PHE A 5 -15.94 -7.03 1.86
C PHE A 5 -15.34 -7.00 3.28
N PRO A 6 -15.82 -7.84 4.22
CA PRO A 6 -15.24 -7.93 5.55
C PRO A 6 -13.93 -8.69 5.43
N VAL A 7 -12.88 -8.01 4.97
CA VAL A 7 -11.52 -8.56 4.83
C VAL A 7 -10.87 -8.92 6.18
N LYS A 8 -11.61 -8.73 7.29
CA LYS A 8 -11.16 -9.06 8.64
C LYS A 8 -11.00 -10.56 8.87
N ASP A 9 -11.69 -11.40 8.09
CA ASP A 9 -11.80 -12.84 8.34
C ASP A 9 -11.28 -13.72 7.19
N VAL A 10 -10.17 -13.33 6.55
CA VAL A 10 -9.42 -14.22 5.67
C VAL A 10 -8.11 -14.59 6.35
N PRO A 11 -8.04 -15.71 7.11
CA PRO A 11 -6.83 -16.15 7.82
C PRO A 11 -5.59 -16.18 6.92
N GLN A 12 -5.80 -16.46 5.64
CA GLN A 12 -4.75 -16.61 4.62
C GLN A 12 -4.35 -15.29 3.96
N LEU A 13 -5.09 -14.19 4.16
CA LEU A 13 -4.74 -12.93 3.49
C LEU A 13 -3.45 -12.36 4.05
N ARG A 14 -3.30 -12.36 5.37
CA ARG A 14 -2.11 -11.85 6.02
C ARG A 14 -0.85 -12.62 5.60
N SER A 15 -0.94 -13.95 5.53
CA SER A 15 0.18 -14.78 5.09
C SER A 15 0.53 -14.56 3.63
N ARG A 16 -0.45 -14.36 2.74
CA ARG A 16 -0.22 -13.99 1.33
C ARG A 16 0.42 -12.62 1.18
N LEU A 17 -0.03 -11.61 1.91
CA LEU A 17 0.59 -10.29 1.91
C LEU A 17 2.03 -10.34 2.43
N LEU A 18 2.29 -11.12 3.48
CA LEU A 18 3.65 -11.34 3.98
C LEU A 18 4.54 -12.06 2.96
N ALA A 19 3.99 -13.04 2.24
CA ALA A 19 4.72 -13.73 1.17
C ALA A 19 5.09 -12.78 0.03
N ALA A 20 4.13 -11.97 -0.44
CA ALA A 20 4.37 -10.96 -1.48
C ALA A 20 5.44 -9.93 -1.06
N LEU A 21 5.38 -9.45 0.19
CA LEU A 21 6.40 -8.55 0.74
C LEU A 21 7.78 -9.20 0.82
N LYS A 22 7.86 -10.50 1.10
CA LYS A 22 9.12 -11.25 1.13
C LYS A 22 9.68 -11.48 -0.27
N GLU A 23 8.82 -11.84 -1.22
CA GLU A 23 9.17 -12.04 -2.63
C GLU A 23 9.76 -10.77 -3.24
N ASP A 24 9.12 -9.62 -2.98
CA ASP A 24 9.61 -8.31 -3.43
C ASP A 24 10.83 -7.79 -2.63
N GLY A 25 11.25 -8.50 -1.58
CA GLY A 25 12.40 -8.10 -0.76
C GLY A 25 12.15 -6.85 0.08
N ALA A 26 10.89 -6.52 0.41
CA ALA A 26 10.49 -5.32 1.15
C ALA A 26 11.22 -5.17 2.51
N PHE A 27 11.64 -6.29 3.11
CA PHE A 27 12.36 -6.32 4.39
C PHE A 27 13.89 -6.34 4.25
N THR A 28 14.40 -6.62 3.05
CA THR A 28 15.83 -6.76 2.73
C THR A 28 16.35 -5.63 1.85
N ASP A 29 15.48 -4.72 1.39
CA ASP A 29 15.86 -3.65 0.48
C ASP A 29 16.89 -2.71 1.12
N ILE A 30 18.04 -2.62 0.46
CA ILE A 30 19.25 -1.88 0.86
C ILE A 30 18.92 -0.37 0.95
N THR A 31 17.93 0.10 0.19
CA THR A 31 17.40 1.48 0.22
C THR A 31 16.69 1.82 1.53
N THR A 32 15.94 0.87 2.11
CA THR A 32 15.24 1.00 3.40
C THR A 32 16.24 1.04 4.57
N ARG A 33 17.35 0.32 4.44
CA ARG A 33 18.44 0.30 5.42
C ARG A 33 19.26 1.60 5.41
N ALA A 34 19.44 2.24 4.27
CA ALA A 34 20.05 3.58 4.17
C ALA A 34 19.17 4.68 4.79
N LEU A 35 17.85 4.55 4.70
CA LEU A 35 16.88 5.47 5.31
C LEU A 35 16.54 5.15 6.77
N ARG A 36 17.10 4.08 7.35
CA ARG A 36 16.96 3.70 8.78
C ARG A 36 17.81 4.56 9.72
N ALA A 37 18.33 5.70 9.26
CA ALA A 37 18.85 6.72 10.14
C ALA A 37 17.74 7.17 11.13
N PRO A 38 18.08 7.52 12.38
CA PRO A 38 17.12 8.01 13.39
C PRO A 38 16.35 9.27 12.94
N THR A 39 16.82 9.95 11.89
CA THR A 39 16.24 11.12 11.24
C THR A 39 15.26 10.81 10.11
N ALA A 40 14.81 9.56 9.94
CA ALA A 40 13.90 9.16 8.86
C ALA A 40 12.66 10.07 8.78
N ARG A 41 12.65 10.96 7.77
CA ARG A 41 11.63 11.99 7.59
C ARG A 41 10.26 11.34 7.41
N ARG A 42 9.25 11.86 8.12
CA ARG A 42 7.85 11.59 7.78
C ARG A 42 7.56 12.22 6.42
N VAL A 43 6.94 11.44 5.53
CA VAL A 43 6.58 11.88 4.19
C VAL A 43 5.11 11.61 3.91
N HIS A 44 4.60 12.27 2.88
CA HIS A 44 3.28 12.01 2.32
C HIS A 44 3.45 11.45 0.91
N ALA A 45 2.75 10.38 0.61
CA ALA A 45 2.74 9.74 -0.71
C ALA A 45 1.32 9.60 -1.24
N ARG A 46 1.20 9.50 -2.57
CA ARG A 46 -0.08 9.35 -3.25
C ARG A 46 0.04 8.25 -4.31
N PHE A 47 -0.90 7.32 -4.31
CA PHE A 47 -1.09 6.42 -5.45
C PHE A 47 -1.88 7.15 -6.53
N ILE A 48 -1.30 7.28 -7.71
CA ILE A 48 -1.89 7.99 -8.85
C ILE A 48 -2.19 6.98 -9.95
N CYS A 49 -3.44 7.00 -10.44
CA CYS A 49 -3.86 6.19 -11.55
C CYS A 49 -3.20 6.69 -12.84
N LYS A 50 -2.45 5.84 -13.56
CA LYS A 50 -1.78 6.23 -14.81
C LYS A 50 -2.61 5.98 -16.07
N ARG A 51 -3.62 5.11 -15.99
CA ARG A 51 -4.47 4.73 -17.13
C ARG A 51 -5.92 4.58 -16.66
N PRO A 52 -6.92 5.00 -17.46
CA PRO A 52 -8.32 4.84 -17.09
C PRO A 52 -8.67 3.35 -16.90
N GLY A 53 -9.51 3.05 -15.91
CA GLY A 53 -9.87 1.68 -15.57
C GLY A 53 -10.86 1.60 -14.41
N VAL A 54 -11.01 0.41 -13.83
CA VAL A 54 -11.78 0.19 -12.61
C VAL A 54 -10.80 -0.08 -11.48
N PHE A 55 -10.90 0.69 -10.40
CA PHE A 55 -10.04 0.51 -9.23
C PHE A 55 -10.53 -0.66 -8.38
N CYS A 56 -9.63 -1.57 -8.02
CA CYS A 56 -9.89 -2.67 -7.09
C CYS A 56 -8.67 -2.90 -6.20
N GLY A 57 -8.87 -3.53 -5.03
CA GLY A 57 -7.78 -3.88 -4.13
C GLY A 57 -7.37 -2.76 -3.17
N GLY A 58 -8.11 -1.64 -3.11
CA GLY A 58 -7.83 -0.57 -2.14
C GLY A 58 -7.88 -1.04 -0.69
N PHE A 59 -8.66 -2.08 -0.40
CA PHE A 59 -8.71 -2.70 0.93
C PHE A 59 -7.40 -3.39 1.35
N LEU A 60 -6.51 -3.73 0.41
CA LEU A 60 -5.24 -4.41 0.67
C LEU A 60 -4.14 -3.44 1.10
N ILE A 61 -4.26 -2.16 0.75
CA ILE A 61 -3.21 -1.16 0.99
C ILE A 61 -2.95 -1.01 2.50
N LYS A 62 -4.00 -0.77 3.29
CA LYS A 62 -3.86 -0.59 4.75
C LYS A 62 -3.22 -1.80 5.45
N PRO A 63 -3.69 -3.05 5.28
CA PRO A 63 -3.05 -4.20 5.93
C PRO A 63 -1.62 -4.44 5.44
N LEU A 64 -1.32 -4.22 4.15
CA LEU A 64 0.03 -4.33 3.61
C LEU A 64 1.01 -3.41 4.34
N PHE A 65 0.71 -2.10 4.40
CA PHE A 65 1.58 -1.14 5.08
C PHE A 65 1.62 -1.36 6.60
N SER A 66 0.54 -1.84 7.20
CA SER A 66 0.52 -2.17 8.63
C SER A 66 1.41 -3.36 8.99
N LEU A 67 1.71 -4.26 8.04
CA LEU A 67 2.67 -5.36 8.22
C LEU A 67 4.13 -4.88 8.18
N ILE A 68 4.40 -3.81 7.44
CA ILE A 68 5.72 -3.18 7.36
C ILE A 68 5.93 -2.28 8.60
N GLU A 69 5.03 -1.33 8.81
CA GLU A 69 5.11 -0.40 9.94
C GLU A 69 3.72 0.11 10.34
N ARG A 70 3.34 -0.11 11.61
CA ARG A 70 2.03 0.28 12.17
C ARG A 70 1.78 1.80 12.18
N SER A 71 2.83 2.62 12.08
CA SER A 71 2.74 4.08 12.12
C SER A 71 2.24 4.70 10.81
N VAL A 72 2.20 3.92 9.73
CA VAL A 72 1.77 4.37 8.41
C VAL A 72 0.25 4.53 8.38
N VAL A 73 -0.19 5.74 8.10
CA VAL A 73 -1.60 6.10 7.91
C VAL A 73 -1.94 5.98 6.45
N VAL A 74 -2.99 5.21 6.14
CA VAL A 74 -3.51 5.01 4.77
C VAL A 74 -4.94 5.52 4.70
N LYS A 75 -5.23 6.35 3.68
CA LYS A 75 -6.57 6.84 3.35
C LYS A 75 -6.88 6.54 1.89
N ASN A 76 -7.83 5.65 1.63
CA ASN A 76 -8.33 5.40 0.29
C ASN A 76 -9.21 6.58 -0.16
N VAL A 77 -8.96 7.09 -1.36
CA VAL A 77 -9.70 8.19 -1.99
C VAL A 77 -10.68 7.62 -3.01
N ALA A 78 -10.23 6.66 -3.82
CA ALA A 78 -11.09 5.88 -4.69
C ALA A 78 -11.73 4.71 -3.93
N ARG A 79 -12.97 4.37 -4.29
CA ARG A 79 -13.65 3.17 -3.79
C ARG A 79 -13.38 2.01 -4.73
N ASP A 80 -13.26 0.81 -4.18
CA ASP A 80 -13.21 -0.40 -4.99
C ASP A 80 -14.47 -0.53 -5.86
N GLY A 81 -14.28 -0.94 -7.11
CA GLY A 81 -15.31 -0.96 -8.15
C GLY A 81 -15.57 0.40 -8.82
N ALA A 82 -14.93 1.50 -8.38
CA ALA A 82 -15.11 2.80 -9.02
C ALA A 82 -14.31 2.90 -10.33
N ARG A 83 -14.90 3.55 -11.34
CA ARG A 83 -14.16 3.97 -12.53
C ARG A 83 -13.20 5.10 -12.16
N VAL A 84 -11.96 4.97 -12.58
CA VAL A 84 -10.89 5.94 -12.33
C VAL A 84 -10.27 6.43 -13.63
N ARG A 85 -9.77 7.66 -13.63
CA ARG A 85 -9.13 8.31 -14.78
C ARG A 85 -7.64 8.46 -14.56
N ALA A 86 -6.88 8.60 -15.64
CA ALA A 86 -5.47 8.96 -15.56
C ALA A 86 -5.30 10.29 -14.78
N GLY A 87 -4.31 10.36 -13.89
CA GLY A 87 -4.06 11.47 -12.98
C GLY A 87 -4.87 11.44 -11.68
N GLN A 88 -5.88 10.56 -11.55
CA GLN A 88 -6.70 10.50 -10.35
C GLN A 88 -5.93 9.89 -9.16
N THR A 89 -6.05 10.51 -7.99
CA THR A 89 -5.50 9.96 -6.74
C THR A 89 -6.38 8.82 -6.23
N LEU A 90 -5.78 7.65 -6.01
CA LEU A 90 -6.44 6.42 -5.55
C LEU A 90 -6.37 6.28 -4.03
N ALA A 91 -5.21 6.56 -3.44
CA ALA A 91 -4.98 6.50 -2.01
C ALA A 91 -3.86 7.46 -1.57
N LEU A 92 -3.92 7.88 -0.32
CA LEU A 92 -2.97 8.76 0.35
C LEU A 92 -2.29 8.01 1.49
N LEU A 93 -0.99 8.20 1.64
CA LEU A 93 -0.18 7.58 2.67
C LEU A 93 0.61 8.63 3.43
N SER A 94 0.79 8.42 4.74
CA SER A 94 1.67 9.24 5.57
C SER A 94 2.40 8.37 6.59
N GLY A 95 3.71 8.50 6.67
CA GLY A 95 4.54 7.65 7.52
C GLY A 95 6.02 7.88 7.26
N ARG A 96 6.87 7.03 7.83
CA ARG A 96 8.31 7.06 7.55
C ARG A 96 8.57 6.75 6.08
N ALA A 97 9.45 7.53 5.45
CA ALA A 97 9.82 7.31 4.04
C ALA A 97 10.26 5.87 3.76
N ALA A 98 11.08 5.30 4.65
CA ALA A 98 11.54 3.92 4.56
C ALA A 98 10.39 2.90 4.48
N ALA A 99 9.35 3.03 5.31
CA ALA A 99 8.22 2.11 5.31
C ALA A 99 7.32 2.28 4.08
N ILE A 100 7.13 3.51 3.62
CA ILE A 100 6.35 3.77 2.41
C ILE A 100 7.06 3.20 1.17
N LEU A 101 8.37 3.41 1.05
CA LEU A 101 9.17 2.90 -0.07
C LEU A 101 9.29 1.37 -0.06
N ALA A 102 9.50 0.77 1.12
CA ALA A 102 9.57 -0.68 1.26
C ALA A 102 8.32 -1.41 0.74
N GLY A 103 7.14 -0.80 0.92
CA GLY A 103 5.87 -1.37 0.48
C GLY A 103 5.39 -0.90 -0.90
N GLU A 104 6.12 0.01 -1.57
CA GLU A 104 5.64 0.66 -2.78
C GLU A 104 5.43 -0.35 -3.92
N ARG A 105 6.46 -1.14 -4.25
CA ARG A 105 6.40 -2.08 -5.39
C ARG A 105 5.34 -3.14 -5.18
N THR A 106 5.28 -3.73 -3.99
CA THR A 106 4.26 -4.72 -3.64
C THR A 106 2.86 -4.12 -3.69
N ALA A 107 2.68 -2.90 -3.19
CA ALA A 107 1.39 -2.21 -3.28
C ALA A 107 0.96 -1.95 -4.73
N LEU A 108 1.88 -1.48 -5.58
CA LEU A 108 1.60 -1.23 -7.00
C LEU A 108 1.24 -2.53 -7.73
N ASN A 109 1.96 -3.62 -7.46
CA ASN A 109 1.70 -4.94 -8.06
C ASN A 109 0.32 -5.50 -7.66
N LEU A 110 -0.16 -5.19 -6.46
CA LEU A 110 -1.49 -5.63 -5.99
C LEU A 110 -2.65 -4.78 -6.51
N LEU A 111 -2.39 -3.56 -6.98
CA LEU A 111 -3.40 -2.59 -7.41
C LEU A 111 -3.56 -2.48 -8.94
N CYS A 112 -2.69 -3.13 -9.71
CA CYS A 112 -2.66 -3.07 -11.17
C CYS A 112 -3.27 -4.30 -11.84
#